data_AF-A0A945CWC6-F1
#
_entry.id   AF-A0A945CWC6-F1
#
_cell.length_a   1.000
_cell.length_b   1.000
_cell.length_c   1.000
_cell.angle_alpha   90.00
_cell.angle_beta   90.00
_cell.angle_gamma   90.00
#
_symmetry.space_group_name_H-M   'P 1'
#
loop_
_entity.id
_entity.type
_entity.pdbx_description
1 polymer ?
#
loop_
_entity_poly.entity_id
_entity_poly.type
_entity_poly.pdbx_seq_one_letter_code
_entity_poly.pdbx_strand_id
1 'polypeptide(L)'
;METREGIIGKEMSSMKEDFITIRFEDDTMTECSSAIIIPERAMTEAGYIRTLTTNSTAHSKHEFHAIAQMALFDFQEGELGVEAVNGPLTIQWKNEIETITAGVVVLLDSQGDLHLMGNSGQNVNKLLQIAHRFCTRWVRLDI
;
A
#
# COMPACT_ATOMS: atom_id res chain seq x y z
N MET A 1 -41.22 -20.89 -41.02
CA MET A 1 -40.35 -21.59 -40.06
C MET A 1 -39.43 -20.55 -39.46
N GLU A 2 -39.91 -19.94 -38.39
CA GLU A 2 -39.30 -18.81 -37.70
C GLU A 2 -38.16 -19.28 -36.79
N THR A 3 -37.04 -18.57 -36.90
CA THR A 3 -35.84 -18.70 -36.08
C THR A 3 -36.18 -18.35 -34.64
N ARG A 4 -35.95 -19.31 -33.74
CA ARG A 4 -36.10 -19.17 -32.30
C ARG A 4 -34.74 -18.94 -31.64
N GLU A 5 -34.82 -18.17 -30.56
CA GLU A 5 -33.92 -18.12 -29.40
C GLU A 5 -32.71 -17.18 -29.49
N GLY A 6 -32.98 -15.93 -29.11
CA GLY A 6 -32.00 -15.14 -28.38
C GLY A 6 -31.84 -15.65 -26.96
N ILE A 7 -30.59 -15.74 -26.50
CA ILE A 7 -30.22 -15.73 -25.09
C ILE A 7 -28.96 -14.86 -24.97
N ILE A 8 -29.20 -13.59 -24.64
CA ILE A 8 -28.53 -12.79 -23.62
C ILE A 8 -27.19 -13.39 -23.15
N GLY A 9 -26.12 -13.09 -23.88
CA GLY A 9 -24.76 -13.18 -23.36
C GLY A 9 -24.59 -12.11 -22.29
N LYS A 10 -24.92 -12.50 -21.05
CA LYS A 10 -24.59 -11.77 -19.83
C LYS A 10 -23.08 -11.56 -19.83
N GLU A 11 -22.62 -10.40 -20.29
CA GLU A 11 -21.25 -9.96 -20.05
C GLU A 11 -21.06 -10.03 -18.54
N MET A 12 -20.27 -11.03 -18.13
CA MET A 12 -19.71 -11.12 -16.80
C MET A 12 -19.13 -9.75 -16.50
N SER A 13 -19.85 -8.98 -15.68
CA SER A 13 -19.27 -7.91 -14.91
C SER A 13 -18.13 -8.58 -14.15
N SER A 14 -16.93 -8.47 -14.72
CA SER A 14 -15.69 -8.87 -14.08
C SER A 14 -15.71 -8.11 -12.77
N MET A 15 -15.97 -8.83 -11.69
CA MET A 15 -15.85 -8.32 -10.34
C MET A 15 -14.35 -8.06 -10.24
N LYS A 16 -13.91 -6.85 -10.63
CA LYS A 16 -12.55 -6.40 -10.40
C LYS A 16 -12.44 -6.38 -8.89
N GLU A 17 -11.92 -7.47 -8.34
CA GLU A 17 -11.33 -7.44 -7.02
C GLU A 17 -10.38 -6.24 -7.02
N ASP A 18 -10.71 -5.24 -6.20
CA ASP A 18 -9.89 -4.05 -6.03
C ASP A 18 -8.56 -4.51 -5.44
N PHE A 19 -7.58 -4.89 -6.26
CA PHE A 19 -6.25 -5.27 -5.79
C PHE A 19 -5.33 -4.04 -5.78
N ILE A 20 -4.46 -3.97 -4.77
CA ILE A 20 -3.30 -3.08 -4.78
C ILE A 20 -2.13 -3.91 -5.27
N THR A 21 -1.52 -3.45 -6.36
CA THR A 21 -0.34 -4.07 -6.93
C THR A 21 0.85 -3.14 -6.79
N ILE A 22 1.92 -3.62 -6.19
CA ILE A 22 3.19 -2.91 -6.13
C ILE A 22 4.18 -3.65 -7.02
N ARG A 23 4.73 -2.93 -8.01
CA ARG A 23 5.73 -3.42 -8.96
C ARG A 23 7.07 -2.76 -8.71
N PHE A 24 8.09 -3.59 -8.74
CA PHE A 24 9.49 -3.21 -8.59
C PHE A 24 10.20 -3.33 -9.94
N GLU A 25 11.39 -2.75 -10.07
CA GLU A 25 12.17 -2.74 -11.32
C GLU A 25 12.57 -4.17 -11.76
N ASP A 26 12.77 -5.09 -10.82
CA ASP A 26 13.03 -6.52 -11.07
C ASP A 26 11.79 -7.33 -11.48
N ASP A 27 10.69 -6.66 -11.86
CA ASP A 27 9.40 -7.25 -12.24
C ASP A 27 8.70 -8.04 -11.11
N THR A 28 9.23 -8.00 -9.88
CA THR A 28 8.55 -8.52 -8.70
C THR A 28 7.22 -7.78 -8.56
N MET A 29 6.14 -8.54 -8.49
CA MET A 29 4.79 -8.03 -8.30
C MET A 29 4.28 -8.54 -6.96
N THR A 30 3.94 -7.63 -6.05
CA THR A 30 3.33 -7.98 -4.77
C THR A 30 1.90 -7.48 -4.74
N GLU A 31 0.95 -8.39 -4.51
CA GLU A 31 -0.44 -8.07 -4.25
C GLU A 31 -0.65 -7.88 -2.76
N CYS A 32 -1.31 -6.80 -2.38
CA CYS A 32 -1.55 -6.48 -0.97
C CYS A 32 -2.98 -6.01 -0.72
N SER A 33 -3.44 -6.26 0.50
CA SER A 33 -4.75 -5.86 0.99
C SER A 33 -4.74 -4.40 1.46
N SER A 34 -3.61 -3.96 2.01
CA SER A 34 -3.37 -2.58 2.46
C SER A 34 -1.91 -2.18 2.26
N ALA A 35 -1.67 -0.91 1.97
CA ALA A 35 -0.33 -0.35 1.82
C ALA A 35 -0.23 1.07 2.39
N ILE A 36 0.88 1.36 3.07
CA ILE A 36 1.30 2.71 3.48
C ILE A 36 2.53 3.07 2.67
N ILE A 37 2.39 4.10 1.88
CA ILE A 37 3.38 4.58 0.94
C ILE A 37 4.04 5.82 1.54
N ILE A 38 5.35 5.75 1.73
CA ILE A 38 6.12 6.75 2.46
C ILE A 38 7.26 7.24 1.56
N PRO A 39 6.99 8.21 0.66
CA PRO A 39 8.01 8.79 -0.19
C PRO A 39 9.13 9.44 0.63
N GLU A 40 10.35 9.50 0.12
CA GLU A 40 11.46 10.22 0.77
C GLU A 40 11.11 11.68 1.08
N ARG A 41 10.36 12.35 0.19
CA ARG A 41 9.83 13.71 0.39
C ARG A 41 8.94 13.86 1.63
N ALA A 42 8.44 12.77 2.21
CA ALA A 42 7.72 12.79 3.48
C ALA A 42 8.60 13.23 4.66
N MET A 43 9.93 13.15 4.53
CA MET A 43 10.89 13.73 5.49
C MET A 43 10.69 15.23 5.71
N THR A 44 10.26 15.94 4.67
CA THR A 44 10.00 17.37 4.72
C THR A 44 8.52 17.64 4.98
N GLU A 45 7.63 16.90 4.32
CA GLU A 45 6.18 17.11 4.40
C GLU A 45 5.41 15.79 4.43
N ALA A 46 4.84 15.46 5.59
CA ALA A 46 4.10 14.23 5.79
C ALA A 46 2.83 14.10 4.92
N GLY A 47 2.36 15.20 4.31
CA GLY A 47 1.20 15.20 3.39
C GLY A 47 1.41 14.38 2.12
N TYR A 48 2.64 13.97 1.82
CA TYR A 48 2.95 13.06 0.72
C TYR A 48 2.77 11.58 1.06
N ILE A 49 2.51 11.25 2.33
CA ILE A 49 2.20 9.87 2.71
C ILE A 49 0.83 9.51 2.15
N ARG A 50 0.76 8.33 1.54
CA ARG A 50 -0.49 7.79 0.99
C ARG A 50 -0.80 6.45 1.64
N THR A 51 -2.09 6.20 1.82
CA THR A 51 -2.59 4.96 2.40
C THR A 51 -3.62 4.37 1.44
N LEU A 52 -3.42 3.13 1.04
CA LEU A 52 -4.27 2.40 0.11
C LEU A 52 -4.81 1.18 0.81
N THR A 53 -6.09 0.89 0.62
CA THR A 53 -6.68 -0.37 1.07
C THR A 53 -7.71 -0.85 0.05
N THR A 54 -7.82 -2.17 -0.04
CA THR A 54 -8.86 -2.89 -0.77
C THR A 54 -10.18 -2.90 0.04
N ASN A 55 -10.10 -2.69 1.36
CA ASN A 55 -11.25 -2.60 2.26
C ASN A 55 -11.82 -1.18 2.28
N SER A 56 -12.96 -0.96 1.64
CA SER A 56 -13.65 0.33 1.54
C SER A 56 -14.44 0.73 2.81
N THR A 57 -14.07 0.20 3.99
CA THR A 57 -14.81 0.46 5.24
C THR A 57 -14.34 1.72 5.97
N ALA A 58 -15.24 2.32 6.76
CA ALA A 58 -15.00 3.54 7.54
C ALA A 58 -13.91 3.43 8.63
N HIS A 59 -13.32 2.24 8.84
CA HIS A 59 -12.30 1.98 9.87
C HIS A 59 -10.86 2.00 9.35
N SER A 60 -10.65 2.30 8.07
CA SER A 60 -9.33 2.28 7.42
C SER A 60 -8.26 3.11 8.15
N LYS A 61 -8.61 4.26 8.75
CA LYS A 61 -7.65 5.07 9.52
C LYS A 61 -7.06 4.34 10.75
N HIS A 62 -7.86 3.51 11.43
CA HIS A 62 -7.39 2.75 12.59
C HIS A 62 -6.51 1.58 12.17
N GLU A 63 -6.86 0.94 11.04
CA GLU A 63 -6.04 -0.08 10.42
C GLU A 63 -4.67 0.47 10.03
N PHE A 64 -4.60 1.60 9.32
CA PHE A 64 -3.31 2.20 8.95
C PHE A 64 -2.50 2.67 10.16
N HIS A 65 -3.17 3.13 11.23
CA HIS A 65 -2.47 3.42 12.47
C HIS A 65 -1.87 2.16 13.10
N ALA A 66 -2.60 1.06 13.13
CA ALA A 66 -2.09 -0.22 13.62
C ALA A 66 -0.92 -0.72 12.76
N ILE A 67 -1.05 -0.71 11.43
CA ILE A 67 0.01 -1.11 10.48
C ILE A 67 1.26 -0.25 10.67
N ALA A 68 1.12 1.08 10.74
CA ALA A 68 2.26 1.97 10.92
C ALA A 68 2.94 1.79 12.29
N GLN A 69 2.15 1.51 13.32
CA GLN A 69 2.66 1.24 14.67
C GLN A 69 3.42 -0.09 14.72
N MET A 70 2.86 -1.17 14.19
CA MET A 70 3.50 -2.48 14.11
C MET A 70 4.79 -2.41 13.30
N ALA A 71 4.74 -1.87 12.09
CA ALA A 71 5.93 -1.74 11.24
C ALA A 71 7.07 -0.98 11.92
N LEU A 72 6.76 0.08 12.68
CA LEU A 72 7.77 0.84 13.42
C LEU A 72 8.38 0.03 14.56
N PHE A 73 7.56 -0.65 15.37
CA PHE A 73 8.06 -1.41 16.51
C PHE A 73 8.81 -2.66 16.07
N ASP A 74 8.23 -3.45 15.18
CA ASP A 74 8.86 -4.67 14.67
C ASP A 74 10.19 -4.36 13.99
N PHE A 75 10.30 -3.23 13.26
CA PHE A 75 11.57 -2.79 12.67
C PHE A 75 12.60 -2.38 13.74
N GLN A 76 12.17 -1.72 14.82
CA GLN A 76 13.06 -1.29 15.90
C GLN A 76 13.54 -2.45 16.77
N GLU A 77 12.71 -3.48 16.93
CA GLU A 77 13.05 -4.72 17.64
C GLU A 77 13.82 -5.70 16.74
N GLY A 78 13.91 -5.42 15.43
CA GLY A 78 14.62 -6.24 14.45
C GLY A 78 13.83 -7.46 13.99
N GLU A 79 12.53 -7.51 14.28
CA GLU A 79 11.59 -8.55 13.84
C GLU A 79 11.11 -8.33 12.40
N LEU A 80 11.12 -7.07 11.93
CA LEU A 80 10.81 -6.71 10.55
C LEU A 80 12.05 -6.17 9.82
N GLY A 81 12.54 -6.94 8.85
CA GLY A 81 13.60 -6.52 7.95
C GLY A 81 13.09 -5.60 6.83
N VAL A 82 13.94 -4.68 6.36
CA VAL A 82 13.67 -3.96 5.11
C VAL A 82 14.22 -4.74 3.93
N GLU A 83 13.35 -5.08 2.99
CA GLU A 83 13.77 -5.57 1.68
C GLU A 83 14.21 -4.39 0.83
N ALA A 84 15.49 -4.37 0.46
CA ALA A 84 16.06 -3.32 -0.34
C ALA A 84 15.67 -3.52 -1.81
N VAL A 85 15.11 -2.48 -2.42
CA VAL A 85 14.73 -2.48 -3.83
C VAL A 85 15.56 -1.46 -4.61
N ASN A 86 15.91 -1.85 -5.84
CA ASN A 86 16.61 -0.97 -6.77
C ASN A 86 15.58 -0.29 -7.68
N GLY A 87 15.81 0.99 -7.98
CA GLY A 87 14.96 1.74 -8.90
C GLY A 87 13.60 2.18 -8.31
N PRO A 88 12.77 2.83 -9.14
CA PRO A 88 11.50 3.38 -8.71
C PRO A 88 10.45 2.29 -8.42
N LEU A 89 9.57 2.59 -7.48
CA LEU A 89 8.42 1.80 -7.09
C LEU A 89 7.21 2.21 -7.93
N THR A 90 6.54 1.28 -8.59
CA THR A 90 5.28 1.56 -9.28
C THR A 90 4.12 0.94 -8.51
N ILE A 91 3.20 1.78 -8.07
CA ILE A 91 2.01 1.35 -7.34
C ILE A 91 0.82 1.51 -8.27
N GLN A 92 0.06 0.44 -8.43
CA GLN A 92 -1.18 0.42 -9.19
C GLN A 92 -2.32 0.06 -8.25
N TRP A 93 -3.35 0.90 -8.23
CA TRP A 93 -4.57 0.67 -7.48
C TRP A 93 -5.75 1.25 -8.25
N LYS A 94 -6.79 0.45 -8.45
CA LYS A 94 -7.95 0.80 -9.29
C LYS A 94 -7.51 1.19 -10.72
N ASN A 95 -7.71 2.45 -11.08
CA ASN A 95 -7.29 3.04 -12.36
C ASN A 95 -6.18 4.07 -12.19
N GLU A 96 -5.56 4.15 -11.01
CA GLU A 96 -4.44 5.04 -10.73
C GLU A 96 -3.13 4.26 -10.76
N ILE A 97 -2.13 4.88 -11.38
CA ILE A 97 -0.74 4.41 -11.37
C ILE A 97 0.09 5.55 -10.82
N GLU A 98 0.87 5.28 -9.78
CA GLU A 98 1.80 6.21 -9.19
C GLU A 98 3.20 5.61 -9.19
N THR A 99 4.20 6.44 -9.50
CA THR A 99 5.60 6.04 -9.45
C THR A 99 6.31 6.84 -8.37
N ILE A 100 7.06 6.15 -7.52
CA ILE A 100 7.84 6.74 -6.44
C ILE A 100 9.30 6.46 -6.70
N THR A 101 10.06 7.52 -6.88
CA THR A 101 11.49 7.45 -7.20
C THR A 101 12.35 7.05 -6.01
N ALA A 102 11.93 7.41 -4.80
CA ALA A 102 12.63 7.11 -3.56
C ALA A 102 11.65 7.08 -2.39
N GLY A 103 11.75 6.07 -1.53
CA GLY A 103 11.00 5.98 -0.29
C GLY A 103 10.94 4.57 0.28
N VAL A 104 9.92 4.36 1.11
CA VAL A 104 9.62 3.09 1.77
C VAL A 104 8.13 2.80 1.61
N VAL A 105 7.79 1.53 1.48
CA VAL A 105 6.41 1.05 1.47
C VAL A 105 6.28 -0.02 2.55
N VAL A 106 5.24 0.14 3.36
CA VAL A 106 4.77 -0.90 4.28
C VAL A 106 3.55 -1.52 3.62
N LEU A 107 3.52 -2.83 3.47
CA LEU A 107 2.39 -3.53 2.88
C LEU A 107 1.94 -4.67 3.79
N LEU A 108 0.63 -4.89 3.79
CA LEU A 108 -0.01 -6.05 4.39
C LEU A 108 -0.48 -6.92 3.23
N ASP A 109 0.09 -8.11 3.09
CA ASP A 109 -0.26 -8.98 1.97
C ASP A 109 -1.67 -9.59 2.13
N SER A 110 -2.05 -10.51 1.24
CA SER A 110 -3.35 -11.19 1.30
C SER A 110 -3.43 -12.25 2.42
N GLN A 111 -2.29 -12.69 2.96
CA GLN A 111 -2.21 -13.61 4.09
C GLN A 111 -2.25 -12.89 5.44
N GLY A 112 -2.11 -11.55 5.42
CA GLY A 112 -2.04 -10.73 6.61
C GLY A 112 -0.63 -10.57 7.15
N ASP A 113 0.39 -10.94 6.38
CA ASP A 113 1.79 -10.75 6.75
C ASP A 113 2.24 -9.33 6.39
N LEU A 114 3.04 -8.76 7.29
CA LEU A 114 3.55 -7.40 7.17
C LEU A 114 4.92 -7.43 6.48
N HIS A 115 5.06 -6.65 5.41
CA HIS A 115 6.31 -6.52 4.68
C HIS A 115 6.74 -5.07 4.60
N LEU A 116 8.05 -4.86 4.62
CA LEU A 116 8.68 -3.55 4.56
C LEU A 116 9.68 -3.53 3.42
N MET A 117 9.44 -2.66 2.46
CA MET A 117 10.26 -2.55 1.26
C MET A 117 10.74 -1.11 1.12
N GLY A 118 11.98 -0.90 0.68
CA GLY A 118 12.50 0.46 0.58
C GLY A 118 13.69 0.58 -0.34
N ASN A 119 13.87 1.77 -0.91
CA ASN A 119 15.04 2.04 -1.73
C ASN A 119 16.31 1.99 -0.89
N SER A 120 17.40 1.49 -1.49
CA SER A 120 18.72 1.49 -0.86
C SER A 120 19.14 2.88 -0.38
N GLY A 121 19.70 2.97 0.83
CA GLY A 121 20.20 4.22 1.42
C GLY A 121 19.15 5.10 2.12
N GLN A 122 17.88 4.69 2.13
CA GLN A 122 16.82 5.40 2.85
C GLN A 122 16.97 5.26 4.38
N ASN A 123 16.65 6.31 5.12
CA ASN A 123 16.55 6.25 6.58
C ASN A 123 15.19 5.68 7.00
N VAL A 124 15.08 4.36 6.89
CA VAL A 124 13.83 3.60 7.07
C VAL A 124 13.18 3.88 8.43
N ASN A 125 13.94 3.82 9.53
CA ASN A 125 13.43 4.11 10.87
C ASN A 125 12.77 5.50 10.92
N LYS A 126 13.42 6.51 10.33
CA LYS A 126 12.89 7.87 10.35
C LYS A 126 11.62 8.01 9.50
N LEU A 127 11.56 7.36 8.34
CA LEU A 127 10.35 7.32 7.51
C LEU A 127 9.18 6.64 8.24
N LEU A 128 9.43 5.50 8.92
CA LEU A 128 8.42 4.81 9.72
C LEU A 128 7.93 5.67 10.90
N GLN A 129 8.82 6.40 11.58
CA GLN A 129 8.42 7.35 12.62
C GLN A 129 7.50 8.45 12.09
N ILE A 130 7.74 8.95 10.88
CA ILE A 130 6.91 9.97 10.25
C ILE A 130 5.55 9.38 9.87
N ALA A 131 5.53 8.18 9.29
CA ALA A 131 4.29 7.47 8.96
C ALA A 131 3.43 7.19 10.19
N HIS A 132 4.02 6.67 11.27
CA HIS A 132 3.32 6.47 12.53
C HIS A 132 2.74 7.79 13.06
N ARG A 133 3.53 8.87 13.12
CA ARG A 133 3.03 10.19 13.54
C ARG A 133 1.90 10.71 12.66
N PHE A 134 2.00 10.52 11.34
CA PHE A 134 0.97 10.88 10.38
C PHE A 134 -0.34 10.13 10.69
N CYS A 135 -0.30 8.80 10.79
CA CYS A 135 -1.48 7.99 11.08
C CYS A 135 -2.07 8.28 12.47
N THR A 136 -1.24 8.49 13.50
CA THR A 136 -1.73 8.89 14.84
C THR A 136 -2.47 10.23 14.79
N ARG A 137 -1.97 11.21 14.03
CA ARG A 137 -2.66 12.50 13.86
C ARG A 137 -3.96 12.34 13.08
N TRP A 138 -3.95 11.51 12.04
CA TRP A 138 -5.14 11.27 11.21
C TRP A 138 -6.28 10.64 12.00
N VAL A 139 -6.00 9.62 12.82
CA VAL A 139 -6.99 9.01 13.72
C VAL A 139 -7.57 10.04 14.71
N ARG A 140 -6.72 10.91 15.29
CA ARG A 140 -7.13 11.89 16.30
C ARG A 140 -7.97 13.04 15.77
N LEU A 141 -7.76 13.44 14.52
CA LEU A 141 -8.39 14.63 13.94
C LEU A 141 -9.74 14.33 13.27
N ASP A 142 -10.15 13.06 13.17
CA ASP A 142 -11.39 12.61 12.52
C ASP A 142 -11.62 13.23 11.12
N ILE A 143 -10.53 13.42 10.36
CA ILE A 143 -10.56 13.95 8.98
C ILE A 143 -10.82 12.82 7.98
#